data_AF-A0A0Q5CRT1-F1
#
_entry.id   AF-A0A0Q5CRT1-F1
#
_cell.length_a   1.000
_cell.length_b   1.000
_cell.length_c   1.000
_cell.angle_alpha   90.00
_cell.angle_beta   90.00
_cell.angle_gamma   90.00
#
_symmetry.space_group_name_H-M   'P 1'
#
loop_
_entity.id
_entity.type
_entity.pdbx_description
1 polymer ?
#
loop_
_entity_poly.entity_id
_entity_poly.type
_entity_poly.pdbx_seq_one_letter_code
_entity_poly.pdbx_strand_id
1 'polypeptide(L)'
;MFRCNEVVERASLLIDGELGFWPRLNIRLHLAICRGCRAFVEQMRITHDLTAMAGALHDLAPSEEIAAALARRKMGPGKKA
;
A
#
# COMPACT_ATOMS: atom_id res chain seq x y z
N MET A 1 -23.81 -6.77 9.73
CA MET A 1 -23.65 -6.01 8.47
C MET A 1 -22.93 -4.72 8.81
N PHE A 2 -21.69 -4.53 8.34
CA PHE A 2 -20.98 -3.27 8.54
C PHE A 2 -21.63 -2.14 7.74
N ARG A 3 -21.42 -0.91 8.20
CA ARG A 3 -21.63 0.32 7.43
C ARG A 3 -20.45 0.58 6.51
N CYS A 4 -20.67 1.36 5.44
CA CYS A 4 -19.60 1.68 4.48
C CYS A 4 -18.36 2.31 5.15
N ASN A 5 -18.53 3.20 6.14
CA ASN A 5 -17.40 3.80 6.85
C ASN A 5 -16.60 2.77 7.67
N GLU A 6 -17.28 1.82 8.29
CA GLU A 6 -16.62 0.76 9.07
C GLU A 6 -15.82 -0.19 8.18
N VAL A 7 -16.27 -0.40 6.93
CA VAL A 7 -15.52 -1.12 5.89
C VAL A 7 -14.28 -0.33 5.48
N VAL A 8 -14.41 0.98 5.25
CA VAL A 8 -13.28 1.86 4.87
C VAL A 8 -12.20 1.86 5.95
N GLU A 9 -12.59 2.02 7.22
CA GLU A 9 -11.66 1.98 8.37
C GLU A 9 -10.87 0.67 8.48
N ARG A 10 -11.44 -0.44 8.00
CA ARG A 10 -10.88 -1.79 8.12
C ARG A 10 -10.30 -2.33 6.82
N ALA A 11 -10.31 -1.54 5.75
CA ALA A 11 -9.94 -2.01 4.42
C ALA A 11 -8.46 -2.37 4.33
N SER A 12 -7.56 -1.60 4.95
CA SER A 12 -6.13 -1.94 5.01
C SER A 12 -5.92 -3.27 5.74
N LEU A 13 -6.43 -3.41 6.97
CA LEU A 13 -6.35 -4.67 7.74
C LEU A 13 -6.97 -5.87 7.00
N LEU A 14 -7.98 -5.64 6.16
CA LEU A 14 -8.54 -6.69 5.31
C LEU A 14 -7.56 -7.14 4.24
N ILE A 15 -6.89 -6.18 3.57
CA ILE A 15 -5.92 -6.42 2.49
C ILE A 15 -4.65 -7.06 3.06
N ASP A 16 -4.17 -6.56 4.20
CA ASP A 16 -2.98 -7.05 4.90
C ASP A 16 -3.22 -8.44 5.55
N GLY A 17 -4.48 -8.89 5.61
CA GLY A 17 -4.84 -10.18 6.19
C GLY A 17 -4.88 -10.19 7.73
N GLU A 18 -4.79 -9.03 8.37
CA GLU A 18 -4.72 -8.86 9.83
C GLU A 18 -6.10 -8.86 10.53
N LEU A 19 -7.20 -8.86 9.77
CA LEU A 19 -8.53 -9.02 10.36
C LEU A 19 -8.77 -10.42 10.92
N GLY A 20 -9.36 -10.47 12.12
CA GLY A 20 -9.94 -11.70 12.67
C GLY A 20 -11.03 -12.31 11.78
N PHE A 21 -11.39 -13.56 12.05
CA PHE A 21 -12.34 -14.33 11.23
C PHE A 21 -13.72 -13.66 11.06
N TRP A 22 -14.33 -13.22 12.16
CA TRP A 22 -15.68 -12.64 12.15
C TRP A 22 -15.78 -11.28 11.43
N PRO A 23 -14.88 -10.31 11.67
CA PRO A 23 -14.84 -9.08 10.88
C PRO A 23 -14.66 -9.34 9.39
N ARG A 24 -13.74 -10.26 9.02
CA ARG A 24 -13.51 -10.61 7.62
C ARG A 24 -14.76 -11.16 6.94
N LEU A 25 -15.51 -12.04 7.61
CA LEU A 25 -16.77 -12.58 7.08
C LEU A 25 -17.84 -11.48 6.92
N ASN A 26 -18.00 -10.60 7.91
CA ASN A 26 -18.96 -9.50 7.85
C ASN A 26 -18.65 -8.52 6.71
N ILE A 27 -17.37 -8.21 6.46
CA ILE A 27 -16.98 -7.36 5.33
C ILE A 27 -17.30 -8.08 4.01
N ARG A 28 -16.99 -9.37 3.87
CA ARG A 28 -17.32 -10.14 2.66
C ARG A 28 -18.82 -10.10 2.34
N LEU A 29 -19.68 -10.24 3.35
CA LEU A 29 -21.13 -10.09 3.20
C LEU A 29 -21.52 -8.67 2.76
N HIS A 30 -20.91 -7.64 3.34
CA HIS A 30 -21.16 -6.26 2.92
C HIS A 30 -20.76 -6.02 1.46
N LEU A 31 -19.57 -6.48 1.05
CA LEU A 31 -19.08 -6.35 -0.33
C LEU A 31 -19.99 -7.09 -1.32
N ALA A 32 -20.64 -8.18 -0.90
CA ALA A 32 -21.63 -8.89 -1.73
C ALA A 32 -22.79 -7.98 -2.17
N ILE A 33 -23.19 -7.04 -1.31
CA ILE A 33 -24.40 -6.22 -1.47
C ILE A 33 -24.06 -4.79 -1.94
N CYS A 34 -22.97 -4.21 -1.44
CA CYS A 34 -22.59 -2.82 -1.73
C CYS A 34 -21.58 -2.74 -2.87
N ARG A 35 -22.02 -2.26 -4.05
CA ARG A 35 -21.14 -2.05 -5.21
C ARG A 35 -20.05 -1.00 -4.96
N GLY A 36 -20.35 0.06 -4.20
CA GLY A 36 -19.39 1.13 -3.89
C GLY A 36 -18.21 0.63 -3.06
N CYS A 37 -18.48 -0.09 -1.96
CA CYS A 37 -17.42 -0.67 -1.16
C CYS A 37 -16.64 -1.75 -1.91
N ARG A 38 -17.28 -2.49 -2.82
CA ARG A 38 -16.58 -3.45 -3.69
C ARG A 38 -15.57 -2.76 -4.61
N ALA A 39 -15.99 -1.70 -5.32
CA ALA A 39 -15.11 -0.93 -6.18
C ALA A 39 -13.96 -0.30 -5.37
N PHE A 40 -14.28 0.28 -4.21
CA PHE A 40 -13.28 0.86 -3.30
C PHE A 40 -12.21 -0.16 -2.85
N VAL A 41 -12.62 -1.32 -2.33
CA VAL A 41 -11.66 -2.35 -1.88
C VAL A 41 -10.82 -2.87 -3.03
N GLU A 42 -11.40 -3.01 -4.23
CA GLU A 42 -10.66 -3.43 -5.41
C GLU A 42 -9.59 -2.42 -5.82
N GLN A 43 -9.91 -1.11 -5.82
CA GLN A 43 -8.93 -0.06 -6.08
C GLN A 43 -7.81 -0.02 -5.03
N MET A 44 -8.13 -0.26 -3.77
CA MET A 44 -7.11 -0.36 -2.73
C MET A 44 -6.18 -1.56 -2.94
N ARG A 45 -6.69 -2.71 -3.37
CA ARG A 45 -5.86 -3.89 -3.70
C ARG A 45 -4.92 -3.60 -4.86
N ILE A 46 -5.42 -3.00 -5.93
CA ILE A 46 -4.57 -2.60 -7.07
C ILE A 46 -3.46 -1.66 -6.60
N THR A 47 -3.79 -0.66 -5.77
CA THR A 47 -2.80 0.26 -5.21
C THR A 47 -1.77 -0.46 -4.34
N HIS A 48 -2.22 -1.38 -3.48
CA HIS A 48 -1.35 -2.20 -2.64
C HIS A 48 -0.38 -3.03 -3.49
N ASP A 49 -0.90 -3.75 -4.49
CA ASP A 49 -0.09 -4.63 -5.35
C ASP A 49 0.91 -3.84 -6.19
N LEU A 50 0.50 -2.69 -6.75
CA LEU A 50 1.39 -1.77 -7.45
C LEU A 50 2.52 -1.27 -6.54
N THR A 51 2.20 -0.94 -5.30
CA THR A 51 3.19 -0.46 -4.32
C THR A 51 4.14 -1.57 -3.91
N ALA A 52 3.63 -2.79 -3.70
CA ALA A 52 4.44 -3.96 -3.39
C ALA A 52 5.41 -4.29 -4.55
N MET A 53 4.93 -4.26 -5.80
CA MET A 53 5.78 -4.45 -6.99
C MET A 53 6.84 -3.35 -7.13
N ALA A 54 6.46 -2.09 -6.92
CA ALA A 54 7.40 -0.97 -6.97
C ALA A 54 8.47 -1.07 -5.86
N GLY A 55 8.09 -1.52 -4.66
CA GLY A 55 9.01 -1.80 -3.56
C GLY A 55 10.02 -2.89 -3.92
N ALA A 56 9.55 -4.00 -4.48
CA ALA A 56 10.44 -5.09 -4.94
C ALA A 56 11.44 -4.62 -6.02
N LEU A 57 11.06 -3.66 -6.86
CA LEU A 57 11.98 -3.04 -7.83
C LEU A 57 13.00 -2.11 -7.16
N HIS A 58 12.65 -1.46 -6.05
CA HIS A 58 13.55 -0.58 -5.30
C HIS A 58 14.65 -1.35 -4.54
N ASP A 59 14.38 -2.59 -4.15
CA ASP A 59 15.38 -3.47 -3.51
C ASP A 59 16.49 -3.91 -4.48
N LEU A 60 16.31 -3.71 -5.79
CA LEU A 60 17.40 -3.80 -6.74
C LEU A 60 18.33 -2.60 -6.52
N ALA A 61 19.61 -2.90 -6.25
CA ALA A 61 20.61 -1.87 -6.09
C ALA A 61 20.51 -0.85 -7.25
N PRO A 62 20.54 0.46 -6.97
CA PRO A 62 20.58 1.48 -8.01
C PRO A 62 21.70 1.16 -8.98
N SER A 63 21.52 1.46 -10.27
CA SER A 63 22.62 1.30 -11.22
C SER A 63 23.86 2.03 -10.72
N GLU A 64 25.06 1.52 -11.03
CA GLU A 64 26.32 2.16 -10.64
C GLU A 64 26.35 3.66 -11.01
N GLU A 65 25.72 4.04 -12.12
CA GLU A 65 25.57 5.42 -12.54
C GLU A 65 24.73 6.27 -11.56
N ILE A 66 23.57 5.74 -11.14
CA ILE A 66 22.69 6.40 -10.16
C ILE A 66 23.38 6.43 -8.80
N ALA A 67 24.01 5.34 -8.37
CA ALA A 67 24.76 5.27 -7.13
C ALA A 67 25.91 6.29 -7.09
N ALA A 68 26.68 6.40 -8.17
CA ALA A 68 27.74 7.39 -8.32
C ALA A 68 27.21 8.83 -8.33
N ALA A 69 26.06 9.08 -8.99
CA ALA A 69 25.41 10.39 -8.96
C ALA A 69 24.94 10.79 -7.56
N LEU A 70 24.35 9.84 -6.82
CA LEU A 70 23.93 10.03 -5.43
C LEU A 70 25.14 10.23 -4.50
N ALA A 71 26.24 9.51 -4.72
CA ALA A 71 27.48 9.68 -3.97
C ALA A 71 28.07 11.08 -4.20
N ARG A 72 28.16 11.55 -5.45
CA ARG A 72 28.58 12.92 -5.77
C ARG A 72 27.72 13.98 -5.08
N ARG A 73 26.39 13.75 -4.99
CA ARG A 73 25.46 14.65 -4.30
C ARG A 73 25.64 14.62 -2.78
N LYS A 74 25.87 13.44 -2.19
CA LYS A 74 26.18 13.29 -0.75
C LYS A 74 27.55 13.87 -0.37
N MET A 75 28.49 13.95 -1.32
CA MET A 75 29.82 14.56 -1.16
C MET A 75 29.84 16.07 -1.50
N GLY A 76 28.73 16.66 -1.93
CA GLY A 76 28.58 18.12 -2.10
C GLY A 76 28.65 18.85 -0.74
N PRO A 77 29.13 20.11 -0.71
CA PRO A 77 29.86 20.65 0.44
C PRO A 77 28.99 20.71 1.68
N GLY A 78 29.39 19.95 2.71
CA GLY A 78 28.93 20.20 4.06
C GLY A 78 29.24 21.64 4.46
N LYS A 79 28.22 22.31 5.02
CA LYS A 79 28.34 23.44 5.94
C LYS A 79 29.06 24.69 5.39
N LYS A 80 28.30 25.68 4.93
CA LYS A 80 28.69 27.08 5.20
C LYS A 80 28.33 27.41 6.65
N ALA A 81 29.29 28.02 7.33
CA ALA A 81 29.31 28.41 8.73
C ALA A 81 28.11 29.27 9.16
#